data_AF-B3TBR0-F1
#
_entry.id   AF-B3TBR0-F1
#
_cell.length_a   1.000
_cell.length_b   1.000
_cell.length_c   1.000
_cell.angle_alpha   90.00
_cell.angle_beta   90.00
_cell.angle_gamma   90.00
#
_symmetry.space_group_name_H-M   'P 1'
#
loop_
_entity.id
_entity.type
_entity.pdbx_description
1 polymer ?
#
loop_
_entity_poly.entity_id
_entity_poly.type
_entity_poly.pdbx_seq_one_letter_code
_entity_poly.pdbx_strand_id
1 'polypeptide(L)'
;MTEDWRARFHHGWEALGVWQPLATALLAVLVLLLAQQTWWMANAETDPAAIWESRELNDDGEMWTFLYRETAAPRDGDIVLFRGTIEISPRFSVMRNGTILPGEYSPMDGLVYKESLYGSTILRLDGLPILIHGNLSGQFFANEIVTVRARMVWNSTDFISDGQNVSLVRQGWEAEPRDIQLTAGVDRWFFGASVAALLLGGWASAQRVPGLRDEMRAVLWLARFEARRGLRSPRTFVLALFFTLFIVGMGWLLGDLQSDPSPLLGGVQSPDDALGQLAWFTFFVTSLAAVAVSLDAFVAERDSGTLTQLLARPLGREAIVLGKALGLWLSVGLPALGAQLLGLALMLKGGDTPTIPAVAGYLLLGQLMILTFILLQLCFALLARTGAEAAVYGLAVWLLMGLVWPLLFLGVGYALGIDVTTAGFEQDPRYQAIVSRMGLFNPGYLYQMGVGVLTNRTLAIDFEGVSGWQVTAALALWPLLCLRLATWLFRREAR
;
A
#
# COMPACT_ATOMS: atom_id res chain seq x y z
N MET A 1 12.77 4.12 -46.31
CA MET A 1 12.22 3.43 -45.13
C MET A 1 11.85 4.35 -43.95
N THR A 2 12.20 5.64 -43.97
CA THR A 2 11.95 6.58 -42.86
C THR A 2 10.65 7.40 -42.96
N GLU A 3 10.06 7.55 -44.15
CA GLU A 3 8.80 8.33 -44.33
C GLU A 3 7.55 7.57 -43.88
N ASP A 4 7.57 6.24 -43.99
CA ASP A 4 6.40 5.39 -43.80
C ASP A 4 5.94 5.30 -42.33
N TRP A 5 6.88 5.43 -41.37
CA TRP A 5 6.54 5.37 -39.95
C TRP A 5 5.86 6.65 -39.46
N ARG A 6 6.27 7.83 -39.94
CA ARG A 6 5.68 9.12 -39.52
C ARG A 6 4.25 9.25 -40.00
N ALA A 7 3.98 8.86 -41.24
CA ALA A 7 2.64 8.84 -41.81
C ALA A 7 1.73 7.85 -41.05
N ARG A 8 2.23 6.64 -40.74
CA ARG A 8 1.49 5.66 -39.93
C ARG A 8 1.22 6.14 -38.51
N PHE A 9 2.18 6.84 -37.89
CA PHE A 9 2.01 7.42 -36.56
C PHE A 9 0.97 8.55 -36.59
N HIS A 10 1.06 9.49 -37.54
CA HIS A 10 0.08 10.57 -37.68
C HIS A 10 -1.33 10.02 -37.92
N HIS A 11 -1.46 9.03 -38.81
CA HIS A 11 -2.76 8.44 -39.09
C HIS A 11 -3.32 7.68 -37.88
N GLY A 12 -2.48 6.95 -37.14
CA GLY A 12 -2.87 6.28 -35.89
C GLY A 12 -3.25 7.29 -34.79
N TRP A 13 -2.58 8.45 -34.75
CA TRP A 13 -2.85 9.52 -33.80
C TRP A 13 -4.17 10.24 -34.09
N GLU A 14 -4.45 10.51 -35.37
CA GLU A 14 -5.74 11.05 -35.80
C GLU A 14 -6.89 10.07 -35.56
N ALA A 15 -6.64 8.77 -35.71
CA ALA A 15 -7.63 7.73 -35.42
C ALA A 15 -8.09 7.67 -33.95
N LEU A 16 -7.31 8.24 -33.01
CA LEU A 16 -7.71 8.32 -31.60
C LEU A 16 -8.85 9.33 -31.38
N GLY A 17 -9.00 10.32 -32.26
CA GLY A 17 -10.07 11.33 -32.22
C GLY A 17 -10.30 11.95 -30.83
N VAL A 18 -11.41 11.55 -30.20
CA VAL A 18 -11.84 12.02 -28.87
C VAL A 18 -10.83 11.67 -27.76
N TRP A 19 -10.07 10.59 -27.92
CA TRP A 19 -9.12 10.07 -26.92
C TRP A 19 -7.71 10.64 -27.03
N GLN A 20 -7.46 11.54 -28.00
CA GLN A 20 -6.15 12.19 -28.17
C GLN A 20 -5.61 12.85 -26.88
N PRO A 21 -6.41 13.59 -26.08
CA PRO A 21 -5.90 14.24 -24.88
C PRO A 21 -5.47 13.24 -23.78
N LEU A 22 -6.15 12.10 -23.68
CA LEU A 22 -5.78 11.04 -22.75
C LEU A 22 -4.52 10.33 -23.24
N ALA A 23 -4.39 10.08 -24.55
CA ALA A 23 -3.17 9.52 -25.13
C ALA A 23 -1.96 10.45 -24.94
N THR A 24 -2.12 11.77 -25.08
CA THR A 24 -1.05 12.73 -24.75
C THR A 24 -0.67 12.67 -23.28
N ALA A 25 -1.65 12.54 -22.38
CA ALA A 25 -1.37 12.43 -20.96
C ALA A 25 -0.62 11.14 -20.61
N LEU A 26 -1.03 10.00 -21.19
CA LEU A 26 -0.32 8.73 -21.00
C LEU A 26 1.12 8.78 -21.51
N LEU A 27 1.36 9.43 -22.67
CA LEU A 27 2.73 9.66 -23.16
C LEU A 27 3.53 10.57 -22.23
N ALA A 28 2.92 11.66 -21.72
CA ALA A 28 3.57 12.54 -20.76
C ALA A 28 3.95 11.81 -19.47
N VAL A 29 3.07 10.93 -18.97
CA VAL A 29 3.37 10.07 -17.81
C VAL A 29 4.53 9.12 -18.12
N LEU A 30 4.55 8.49 -19.30
CA LEU A 30 5.65 7.61 -19.71
C LEU A 30 7.00 8.35 -19.72
N VAL A 31 7.01 9.59 -20.21
CA VAL A 31 8.21 10.45 -20.18
C VAL A 31 8.59 10.82 -18.75
N LEU A 32 7.64 11.15 -17.88
CA LEU A 32 7.89 11.44 -16.47
C LEU A 32 8.46 10.22 -15.73
N LEU A 33 7.94 9.01 -16.01
CA LEU A 33 8.45 7.76 -15.43
C LEU A 33 9.89 7.47 -15.89
N LEU A 34 10.19 7.67 -17.17
CA LEU A 34 11.54 7.54 -17.69
C LEU A 34 12.48 8.58 -17.07
N ALA A 35 12.03 9.83 -16.95
CA ALA A 35 12.79 10.90 -16.30
C ALA A 35 13.09 10.57 -14.83
N GLN A 36 12.10 10.05 -14.10
CA GLN A 36 12.26 9.59 -12.73
C GLN A 36 13.26 8.43 -12.64
N GLN A 37 13.14 7.43 -13.51
CA GLN A 37 14.08 6.30 -13.55
C GLN A 37 15.51 6.76 -13.88
N THR A 38 15.68 7.70 -14.81
CA THR A 38 17.00 8.27 -15.11
C THR A 38 17.54 9.10 -13.96
N TRP A 39 16.68 9.83 -13.24
CA TRP A 39 17.07 10.57 -12.04
C TRP A 39 17.52 9.61 -10.93
N TRP A 40 16.81 8.48 -10.75
CA TRP A 40 17.24 7.42 -9.83
C TRP A 40 18.56 6.79 -10.22
N MET A 41 18.80 6.47 -11.50
CA MET A 41 20.07 5.89 -11.95
C MET A 41 21.23 6.89 -11.86
N ALA A 42 20.99 8.17 -12.12
CA ALA A 42 22.03 9.21 -12.03
C ALA A 42 22.45 9.50 -10.59
N ASN A 43 21.54 9.28 -9.63
CA ASN A 43 21.76 9.46 -8.20
C ASN A 43 21.86 8.10 -7.46
N ALA A 44 22.14 7.00 -8.18
CA ALA A 44 22.24 5.68 -7.60
C ALA A 44 23.55 5.56 -6.82
N GLU A 45 23.46 5.76 -5.51
CA GLU A 45 24.55 5.48 -4.59
C GLU A 45 24.45 4.07 -3.99
N THR A 46 25.59 3.63 -3.49
CA THR A 46 25.93 2.33 -2.87
C THR A 46 24.78 1.64 -2.13
N ASP A 47 24.59 0.36 -2.44
CA ASP A 47 23.63 -0.55 -1.83
C ASP A 47 24.01 -0.84 -0.35
N PRO A 48 23.23 -0.35 0.63
CA PRO A 48 23.49 -0.53 2.06
C PRO A 48 23.44 -2.01 2.47
N ALA A 49 22.55 -2.81 1.87
CA ALA A 49 22.38 -4.22 2.19
C ALA A 49 23.61 -5.02 1.75
N ALA A 50 24.12 -4.76 0.54
CA ALA A 50 25.33 -5.39 0.03
C ALA A 50 26.55 -5.09 0.93
N ILE A 51 26.66 -3.88 1.47
CA ILE A 51 27.72 -3.50 2.41
C ILE A 51 27.54 -4.24 3.72
N TRP A 52 26.33 -4.28 4.28
CA TRP A 52 26.05 -4.98 5.52
C TRP A 52 26.32 -6.50 5.43
N GLU A 53 26.00 -7.14 4.30
CA GLU A 53 26.29 -8.55 4.03
C GLU A 53 27.78 -8.85 3.86
N SER A 54 28.58 -7.86 3.46
CA SER A 54 30.04 -8.02 3.28
C SER A 54 30.83 -8.04 4.59
N ARG A 55 30.17 -7.88 5.75
CA ARG A 55 30.84 -7.81 7.05
C ARG A 55 31.56 -9.11 7.41
N GLU A 56 32.75 -8.96 7.95
CA GLU A 56 33.51 -10.02 8.59
C GLU A 56 33.71 -9.68 10.06
N LEU A 57 33.38 -10.63 10.92
CA LEU A 57 33.72 -10.59 12.33
C LEU A 57 34.84 -11.62 12.55
N ASN A 58 36.05 -11.14 12.85
CA ASN A 58 37.14 -12.01 13.31
C ASN A 58 37.37 -11.80 14.80
N ASP A 59 37.45 -12.90 15.54
CA ASP A 59 37.65 -12.96 16.98
C ASP A 59 38.99 -13.67 17.26
N ASP A 60 40.03 -12.87 17.55
CA ASP A 60 41.35 -13.39 17.91
C ASP A 60 41.55 -13.43 19.45
N GLY A 61 40.46 -13.32 20.25
CA GLY A 61 40.47 -13.38 21.72
C GLY A 61 40.98 -12.13 22.45
N GLU A 62 42.00 -11.44 21.93
CA GLU A 62 42.50 -10.15 22.46
C GLU A 62 42.01 -8.95 21.62
N MET A 63 41.75 -9.18 20.33
CA MET A 63 41.33 -8.18 19.38
C MET A 63 40.17 -8.70 18.53
N TRP A 64 39.07 -7.96 18.54
CA TRP A 64 37.94 -8.22 17.66
C TRP A 64 37.98 -7.24 16.51
N THR A 65 37.78 -7.74 15.29
CA THR A 65 37.69 -6.88 14.10
C THR A 65 36.32 -7.00 13.47
N PHE A 66 35.69 -5.85 13.23
CA PHE A 66 34.45 -5.72 12.48
C PHE A 66 34.74 -4.90 11.24
N LEU A 67 34.96 -5.57 10.11
CA LEU A 67 35.42 -4.96 8.86
C LEU A 67 34.50 -5.34 7.70
N TYR A 68 34.33 -4.45 6.73
CA TYR A 68 33.59 -4.74 5.50
C TYR A 68 34.53 -5.25 4.40
N ARG A 69 34.16 -6.35 3.72
CA ARG A 69 34.96 -6.94 2.64
C ARG A 69 34.74 -6.16 1.33
N GLU A 70 35.44 -5.04 1.16
CA GLU A 70 35.45 -4.29 -0.10
C GLU A 70 36.79 -4.41 -0.87
N THR A 71 36.70 -4.50 -2.21
CA THR A 71 37.87 -4.50 -3.12
C THR A 71 38.56 -3.12 -3.21
N ALA A 72 37.88 -2.07 -2.73
CA ALA A 72 38.41 -0.74 -2.51
C ALA A 72 37.89 -0.22 -1.15
N ALA A 73 38.41 -0.79 -0.06
CA ALA A 73 38.01 -0.42 1.31
C ALA A 73 37.97 1.12 1.46
N PRO A 74 36.82 1.71 1.86
CA PRO A 74 36.72 3.15 2.02
C PRO A 74 37.66 3.59 3.13
N ARG A 75 38.29 4.74 2.95
CA ARG A 75 39.27 5.28 3.90
C ARG A 75 38.52 5.92 5.06
N ASP A 76 39.18 5.96 6.22
CA ASP A 76 38.67 6.72 7.35
C ASP A 76 38.42 8.18 6.94
N GLY A 77 37.19 8.65 7.18
CA GLY A 77 36.72 9.97 6.76
C GLY A 77 36.03 10.05 5.39
N ASP A 78 35.99 8.98 4.60
CA ASP A 78 35.26 8.96 3.32
C ASP A 78 33.76 9.17 3.57
N ILE A 79 33.13 9.99 2.72
CA ILE A 79 31.71 10.28 2.79
C ILE A 79 31.02 9.49 1.69
N VAL A 80 30.11 8.61 2.10
CA VAL A 80 29.27 7.82 1.21
C VAL A 80 27.83 8.21 1.45
N LEU A 81 27.08 8.41 0.38
CA LEU A 81 25.66 8.68 0.48
C LEU A 81 24.95 7.32 0.35
N PHE A 82 24.20 6.96 1.38
CA PHE A 82 23.43 5.73 1.40
C PHE A 82 22.00 6.05 1.02
N ARG A 83 21.40 5.23 0.17
CA ARG A 83 19.97 5.26 -0.07
C ARG A 83 19.40 3.92 0.33
N GLY A 84 18.39 3.95 1.19
CA GLY A 84 17.73 2.73 1.62
C GLY A 84 16.48 2.98 2.43
N THR A 85 15.84 1.90 2.83
CA THR A 85 14.58 1.90 3.55
C THR A 85 14.84 1.80 5.04
N ILE A 86 14.18 2.65 5.82
CA ILE A 86 14.25 2.59 7.28
C ILE A 86 13.49 1.34 7.75
N GLU A 87 14.15 0.39 8.39
CA GLU A 87 13.48 -0.83 8.87
C GLU A 87 12.55 -0.58 10.07
N ILE A 88 13.03 0.23 11.01
CA ILE A 88 12.35 0.49 12.27
C ILE A 88 12.26 2.00 12.45
N SER A 89 11.06 2.50 12.73
CA SER A 89 10.85 3.91 13.04
C SER A 89 11.85 4.35 14.10
N PRO A 90 12.76 5.31 13.80
CA PRO A 90 13.74 5.75 14.77
C PRO A 90 13.01 6.27 16.00
N ARG A 91 13.14 5.54 17.10
CA ARG A 91 12.68 5.97 18.40
C ARG A 91 13.87 6.51 19.15
N PHE A 92 13.62 7.52 19.98
CA PHE A 92 14.59 7.91 20.99
C PHE A 92 14.67 6.77 22.02
N SER A 93 15.54 5.80 21.77
CA SER A 93 15.77 4.73 22.73
C SER A 93 17.10 4.04 22.47
N VAL A 94 18.18 4.71 22.85
CA VAL A 94 19.27 4.03 23.54
C VAL A 94 19.73 5.01 24.62
N MET A 95 19.57 4.65 25.89
CA MET A 95 20.13 5.35 27.06
C MET A 95 19.30 6.52 27.63
N ARG A 96 18.19 6.16 28.26
CA ARG A 96 17.78 6.81 29.52
C ARG A 96 18.20 5.84 30.63
N ASN A 97 18.92 6.34 31.65
CA ASN A 97 19.39 5.61 32.84
C ASN A 97 18.72 4.24 33.06
N GLY A 98 19.46 3.13 32.86
CA GLY A 98 19.07 1.79 33.34
C GLY A 98 18.61 0.74 32.31
N THR A 99 18.70 0.96 30.99
CA THR A 99 18.28 -0.03 29.97
C THR A 99 19.42 -0.80 29.29
N ILE A 100 20.61 -0.21 29.14
CA ILE A 100 21.80 -0.85 28.56
C ILE A 100 22.98 -0.51 29.46
N LEU A 101 23.77 -1.51 29.84
CA LEU A 101 24.98 -1.34 30.65
C LEU A 101 26.10 -0.76 29.76
N PRO A 102 26.71 0.39 30.14
CA PRO A 102 27.89 0.88 29.44
C PRO A 102 29.00 -0.17 29.48
N GLY A 103 29.66 -0.42 28.34
CA GLY A 103 30.77 -1.36 28.23
C GLY A 103 30.43 -2.75 27.69
N GLU A 104 29.16 -3.02 27.31
CA GLU A 104 28.80 -4.24 26.58
C GLU A 104 28.85 -4.04 25.05
N TYR A 105 29.26 -5.09 24.34
CA TYR A 105 29.26 -5.16 22.88
C TYR A 105 27.90 -5.63 22.36
N SER A 106 27.31 -4.92 21.39
CA SER A 106 26.11 -5.36 20.68
C SER A 106 26.48 -6.05 19.36
N PRO A 107 26.24 -7.37 19.23
CA PRO A 107 26.39 -8.06 17.95
C PRO A 107 25.43 -7.54 16.88
N MET A 108 24.29 -6.96 17.29
CA MET A 108 23.26 -6.44 16.40
C MET A 108 23.65 -5.10 15.77
N ASP A 109 24.45 -4.29 16.47
CA ASP A 109 24.79 -2.92 16.04
C ASP A 109 26.29 -2.76 15.73
N GLY A 110 27.10 -3.79 15.99
CA GLY A 110 28.54 -3.80 15.74
C GLY A 110 29.29 -2.71 16.52
N LEU A 111 28.83 -2.38 17.73
CA LEU A 111 29.40 -1.30 18.54
C LEU A 111 29.39 -1.60 20.04
N VAL A 112 30.35 -1.01 20.74
CA VAL A 112 30.42 -1.01 22.22
C VAL A 112 29.71 0.23 22.73
N TYR A 113 28.76 0.03 23.63
CA TYR A 113 27.97 1.11 24.19
C TYR A 113 28.76 1.94 25.21
N LYS A 114 28.96 3.23 24.92
CA LYS A 114 29.65 4.21 25.79
C LYS A 114 28.73 5.37 26.19
N GLU A 115 29.01 6.02 27.32
CA GLU A 115 28.26 7.21 27.77
C GLU A 115 28.31 8.38 26.77
N SER A 116 29.37 8.46 25.96
CA SER A 116 29.49 9.47 24.90
C SER A 116 28.45 9.32 23.79
N LEU A 117 27.78 8.18 23.70
CA LEU A 117 26.72 7.91 22.73
C LEU A 117 25.33 8.31 23.25
N TYR A 118 25.22 8.82 24.48
CA TYR A 118 23.97 9.32 25.05
C TYR A 118 23.35 10.41 24.16
N GLY A 119 22.09 10.20 23.77
CA GLY A 119 21.35 11.13 22.89
C GLY A 119 21.52 10.86 21.39
N SER A 120 22.25 9.81 21.00
CA SER A 120 22.37 9.35 19.61
C SER A 120 21.27 8.35 19.25
N THR A 121 20.94 8.26 17.96
CA THR A 121 19.94 7.32 17.41
C THR A 121 20.63 6.35 16.46
N ILE A 122 20.35 5.05 16.54
CA ILE A 122 20.79 4.08 15.53
C ILE A 122 19.71 4.02 14.45
N LEU A 123 20.06 4.42 13.23
CA LEU A 123 19.21 4.32 12.07
C LEU A 123 19.57 3.05 11.29
N ARG A 124 18.64 2.11 11.19
CA ARG A 124 18.81 0.90 10.37
C ARG A 124 18.25 1.13 8.98
N LEU A 125 19.12 1.04 8.00
CA LEU A 125 18.83 1.36 6.61
C LEU A 125 19.17 0.14 5.75
N ASP A 126 18.14 -0.57 5.28
CA ASP A 126 18.25 -1.90 4.64
C ASP A 126 19.21 -2.85 5.39
N GLY A 127 19.08 -2.90 6.72
CA GLY A 127 19.90 -3.71 7.62
C GLY A 127 21.21 -3.07 8.09
N LEU A 128 21.74 -2.06 7.38
CA LEU A 128 22.96 -1.35 7.75
C LEU A 128 22.70 -0.41 8.95
N PRO A 129 23.37 -0.59 10.11
CA PRO A 129 23.27 0.33 11.23
C PRO A 129 24.14 1.56 10.99
N ILE A 130 23.51 2.74 10.93
CA ILE A 130 24.17 4.04 10.86
C ILE A 130 23.96 4.76 12.18
N LEU A 131 25.05 5.18 12.83
CA LEU A 131 24.99 5.93 14.08
C LEU A 131 24.71 7.40 13.78
N ILE A 132 23.60 7.91 14.31
CA ILE A 132 23.20 9.31 14.14
C ILE A 132 23.42 10.09 15.42
N HIS A 133 24.27 11.11 15.37
CA HIS A 133 24.57 11.99 16.51
C HIS A 133 23.45 13.01 16.75
N GLY A 134 22.30 12.52 17.23
CA GLY A 134 21.15 13.33 17.61
C GLY A 134 19.84 12.55 17.66
N ASN A 135 18.74 13.26 17.95
CA ASN A 135 17.41 12.68 18.11
C ASN A 135 16.60 12.74 16.80
N LEU A 136 16.24 11.57 16.28
CA LEU A 136 15.38 11.41 15.09
C LEU A 136 13.93 11.00 15.42
N SER A 137 13.59 10.92 16.70
CA SER A 137 12.27 10.45 17.15
C SER A 137 11.15 11.32 16.60
N GLY A 138 10.22 10.68 15.88
CA GLY A 138 9.08 11.35 15.25
C GLY A 138 9.43 12.20 14.02
N GLN A 139 10.70 12.20 13.56
CA GLN A 139 11.12 12.88 12.34
C GLN A 139 11.03 11.97 11.10
N PHE A 140 11.36 10.69 11.27
CA PHE A 140 11.30 9.65 10.23
C PHE A 140 10.55 8.42 10.74
N PHE A 141 10.03 7.60 9.83
CA PHE A 141 9.21 6.42 10.13
C PHE A 141 9.72 5.17 9.39
N ALA A 142 9.35 3.99 9.89
CA ALA A 142 9.61 2.72 9.22
C ALA A 142 9.04 2.74 7.78
N ASN A 143 9.74 2.06 6.88
CA ASN A 143 9.44 1.95 5.45
C ASN A 143 9.59 3.26 4.65
N GLU A 144 10.16 4.32 5.24
CA GLU A 144 10.55 5.52 4.49
C GLU A 144 11.91 5.33 3.80
N ILE A 145 11.98 5.70 2.52
CA ILE A 145 13.26 5.76 1.80
C ILE A 145 13.94 7.09 2.11
N VAL A 146 15.13 7.00 2.69
CA VAL A 146 15.98 8.15 3.01
C VAL A 146 17.31 8.07 2.28
N THR A 147 17.87 9.25 2.04
CA THR A 147 19.27 9.42 1.67
C THR A 147 20.03 9.88 2.90
N VAL A 148 21.08 9.16 3.27
CA VAL A 148 21.89 9.41 4.46
C VAL A 148 23.32 9.64 4.03
N ARG A 149 23.80 10.87 4.14
CA ARG A 149 25.21 11.17 3.91
C ARG A 149 26.01 10.74 5.15
N ALA A 150 26.58 9.54 5.11
CA ALA A 150 27.33 9.00 6.23
C ALA A 150 28.84 9.06 5.99
N ARG A 151 29.58 9.29 7.07
CA ARG A 151 31.04 9.28 7.10
C ARG A 151 31.51 7.92 7.61
N MET A 152 32.49 7.33 6.95
CA MET A 152 33.18 6.16 7.47
C MET A 152 34.08 6.58 8.63
N VAL A 153 33.95 5.89 9.76
CA VAL A 153 34.75 6.12 10.96
C VAL A 153 35.39 4.82 11.42
N TRP A 154 36.71 4.88 11.63
CA TRP A 154 37.51 3.80 12.17
C TRP A 154 37.73 4.05 13.66
N ASN A 155 37.08 3.25 14.52
CA ASN A 155 37.18 3.40 15.96
C ASN A 155 37.71 2.13 16.60
N SER A 156 38.62 2.31 17.58
CA SER A 156 39.05 1.25 18.48
C SER A 156 38.41 1.47 19.85
N THR A 157 37.65 0.50 20.32
CA THR A 157 36.98 0.58 21.63
C THR A 157 37.25 -0.65 22.46
N ASP A 158 37.76 -0.44 23.66
CA ASP A 158 37.97 -1.53 24.62
C ASP A 158 36.67 -1.84 25.35
N PHE A 159 36.40 -3.14 25.53
CA PHE A 159 35.27 -3.65 26.30
C PHE A 159 35.66 -4.93 27.03
N ILE A 160 34.87 -5.32 28.03
CA ILE A 160 35.13 -6.53 28.82
C ILE A 160 34.25 -7.65 28.27
N SER A 161 34.88 -8.72 27.78
CA SER A 161 34.20 -9.95 27.35
C SER A 161 34.76 -11.11 28.18
N ASP A 162 33.90 -11.88 28.83
CA ASP A 162 34.28 -13.03 29.68
C ASP A 162 35.40 -12.75 30.73
N GLY A 163 35.46 -11.51 31.23
CA GLY A 163 36.44 -11.09 32.24
C GLY A 163 37.82 -10.70 31.69
N GLN A 164 38.00 -10.64 30.37
CA GLN A 164 39.21 -10.15 29.70
C GLN A 164 38.95 -8.82 28.99
N ASN A 165 39.96 -7.95 28.94
CA ASN A 165 39.91 -6.71 28.16
C ASN A 165 40.14 -7.05 26.69
N VAL A 166 39.13 -6.80 25.87
CA VAL A 166 39.17 -7.02 24.42
C VAL A 166 39.09 -5.66 23.73
N SER A 167 39.96 -5.43 22.74
CA SER A 167 39.89 -4.24 21.90
C SER A 167 39.10 -4.53 20.62
N LEU A 168 37.99 -3.84 20.41
CA LEU A 168 37.22 -3.91 19.16
C LEU A 168 37.70 -2.82 18.20
N VAL A 169 38.26 -3.23 17.05
CA VAL A 169 38.51 -2.34 15.91
C VAL A 169 37.31 -2.46 14.96
N ARG A 170 36.55 -1.38 14.81
CA ARG A 170 35.35 -1.36 13.97
C ARG A 170 35.43 -0.35 12.84
N GLN A 171 34.90 -0.73 11.69
CA GLN A 171 34.43 0.19 10.66
C GLN A 171 32.94 0.46 10.88
N GLY A 172 32.61 1.73 11.13
CA GLY A 172 31.23 2.16 11.33
C GLY A 172 30.88 3.35 10.46
N TRP A 173 29.57 3.54 10.25
CA TRP A 173 29.02 4.69 9.55
C TRP A 173 28.41 5.65 10.55
N GLU A 174 28.81 6.92 10.49
CA GLU A 174 28.30 7.98 11.37
C GLU A 174 27.74 9.14 10.55
N ALA A 175 26.61 9.71 10.99
CA ALA A 175 25.97 10.85 10.34
C ALA A 175 25.35 11.81 11.38
N GLU A 176 25.04 13.02 10.96
CA GLU A 176 24.25 13.96 11.77
C GLU A 176 22.79 14.02 11.30
N PRO A 177 21.84 14.45 12.15
CA PRO A 177 20.43 14.56 11.76
C PRO A 177 20.18 15.40 10.50
N ARG A 178 21.02 16.41 10.25
CA ARG A 178 20.95 17.29 9.06
C ARG A 178 21.39 16.62 7.76
N ASP A 179 22.12 15.51 7.85
CA ASP A 179 22.66 14.76 6.72
C ASP A 179 21.68 13.68 6.21
N ILE A 180 20.53 13.56 6.86
CA ILE A 180 19.43 12.68 6.46
C ILE A 180 18.38 13.50 5.74
N GLN A 181 18.09 13.12 4.50
CA GLN A 181 17.03 13.72 3.71
C GLN A 181 16.07 12.66 3.20
N LEU A 182 14.78 12.96 3.25
CA LEU A 182 13.76 12.15 2.59
C LEU A 182 14.02 12.17 1.08
N THR A 183 14.33 11.01 0.50
CA THR A 183 14.51 10.84 -0.95
C THR A 183 13.23 11.23 -1.72
N ALA A 184 12.08 11.17 -1.04
CA ALA A 184 10.75 11.37 -1.60
C ALA A 184 10.39 12.81 -2.01
N GLY A 185 11.21 13.83 -1.76
CA GLY A 185 10.91 15.20 -2.15
C GLY A 185 10.70 15.35 -3.66
N VAL A 186 11.57 14.75 -4.46
CA VAL A 186 11.54 14.80 -5.93
C VAL A 186 10.49 13.84 -6.50
N ASP A 187 10.37 12.63 -5.94
CA ASP A 187 9.39 11.62 -6.38
C ASP A 187 7.93 12.10 -6.23
N ARG A 188 7.63 12.91 -5.19
CA ARG A 188 6.31 13.53 -5.03
C ARG A 188 5.94 14.45 -6.20
N TRP A 189 6.90 15.19 -6.75
CA TRP A 189 6.67 16.07 -7.91
C TRP A 189 6.42 15.26 -9.19
N PHE A 190 7.21 14.21 -9.43
CA PHE A 190 6.99 13.31 -10.57
C PHE A 190 5.60 12.65 -10.51
N PHE A 191 5.19 12.20 -9.31
CA PHE A 191 3.86 11.63 -9.11
C PHE A 191 2.74 12.67 -9.27
N GLY A 192 2.85 13.82 -8.59
CA GLY A 192 1.85 14.89 -8.67
C GLY A 192 1.65 15.37 -10.10
N ALA A 193 2.74 15.51 -10.86
CA ALA A 193 2.71 15.85 -12.28
C ALA A 193 2.04 14.74 -13.12
N SER A 194 2.33 13.47 -12.84
CA SER A 194 1.72 12.33 -13.55
C SER A 194 0.22 12.24 -13.32
N VAL A 195 -0.23 12.38 -12.07
CA VAL A 195 -1.66 12.40 -11.72
C VAL A 195 -2.34 13.61 -12.37
N ALA A 196 -1.74 14.80 -12.28
CA ALA A 196 -2.28 15.99 -12.92
C ALA A 196 -2.40 15.83 -14.44
N ALA A 197 -1.39 15.25 -15.10
CA ALA A 197 -1.43 14.95 -16.52
C ALA A 197 -2.59 14.01 -16.88
N LEU A 198 -2.76 12.91 -16.14
CA LEU A 198 -3.87 11.97 -16.34
C LEU A 198 -5.25 12.61 -16.10
N LEU A 199 -5.40 13.41 -15.04
CA LEU A 199 -6.65 14.11 -14.74
C LEU A 199 -6.99 15.12 -15.83
N LEU A 200 -6.03 15.92 -16.28
CA LEU A 200 -6.22 16.90 -17.34
C LEU A 200 -6.51 16.23 -18.69
N GLY A 201 -5.77 15.17 -19.05
CA GLY A 201 -6.00 14.41 -20.27
C GLY A 201 -7.34 13.68 -20.27
N GLY A 202 -7.72 13.09 -19.14
CA GLY A 202 -9.03 12.46 -18.92
C GLY A 202 -10.16 13.47 -19.02
N TRP A 203 -10.04 14.62 -18.34
CA TRP A 203 -11.02 15.71 -18.40
C TRP A 203 -11.17 16.27 -19.81
N ALA A 204 -10.07 16.56 -20.49
CA ALA A 204 -10.08 17.08 -21.85
C ALA A 204 -10.68 16.06 -22.84
N SER A 205 -10.42 14.76 -22.65
CA SER A 205 -11.05 13.71 -23.47
C SER A 205 -12.55 13.61 -23.18
N ALA A 206 -12.95 13.65 -21.91
CA ALA A 206 -14.35 13.60 -21.49
C ALA A 206 -15.18 14.76 -22.09
N GLN A 207 -14.59 15.96 -22.23
CA GLN A 207 -15.26 17.08 -22.89
C GLN A 207 -15.49 16.90 -24.38
N ARG A 208 -14.66 16.07 -25.04
CA ARG A 208 -14.75 15.81 -26.48
C ARG A 208 -15.71 14.66 -26.82
N VAL A 209 -16.15 13.87 -25.83
CA VAL A 209 -17.10 12.76 -26.05
C VAL A 209 -18.51 13.34 -26.26
N PRO A 210 -19.13 13.18 -27.46
CA PRO A 210 -20.48 13.67 -27.70
C PRO A 210 -21.49 12.92 -26.84
N GLY A 211 -22.42 13.64 -26.19
CA GLY A 211 -23.50 13.05 -25.39
C GLY A 211 -23.10 12.51 -24.02
N LEU A 212 -21.82 12.54 -23.63
CA LEU A 212 -21.33 11.99 -22.35
C LEU A 212 -22.07 12.57 -21.13
N ARG A 213 -22.35 13.88 -21.14
CA ARG A 213 -23.05 14.53 -20.01
C ARG A 213 -24.46 13.99 -19.82
N ASP A 214 -25.18 13.74 -20.91
CA ASP A 214 -26.55 13.24 -20.83
C ASP A 214 -26.56 11.75 -20.47
N GLU A 215 -25.58 10.98 -20.97
CA GLU A 215 -25.37 9.60 -20.54
C GLU A 215 -25.02 9.52 -19.04
N MET A 216 -24.10 10.35 -18.55
CA MET A 216 -23.76 10.43 -17.12
C MET A 216 -24.95 10.86 -16.25
N ARG A 217 -25.82 11.76 -16.74
CA ARG A 217 -27.06 12.11 -16.03
C ARG A 217 -28.00 10.93 -15.93
N ALA A 218 -28.12 10.12 -16.99
CA ALA A 218 -28.92 8.91 -16.97
C ALA A 218 -28.33 7.84 -16.03
N VAL A 219 -27.00 7.66 -16.04
CA VAL A 219 -26.25 6.81 -15.09
C VAL A 219 -26.56 7.22 -13.66
N LEU A 220 -26.43 8.51 -13.34
CA LEU A 220 -26.68 9.04 -12.00
C LEU A 220 -28.15 8.92 -11.60
N TRP A 221 -29.07 9.08 -12.55
CA TRP A 221 -30.50 8.88 -12.30
C TRP A 221 -30.79 7.43 -11.94
N LEU A 222 -30.26 6.47 -12.71
CA LEU A 222 -30.39 5.03 -12.45
C LEU A 222 -29.75 4.66 -11.11
N ALA A 223 -28.54 5.16 -10.84
CA ALA A 223 -27.85 4.93 -9.59
C ALA A 223 -28.65 5.43 -8.38
N ARG A 224 -29.23 6.64 -8.46
CA ARG A 224 -30.08 7.18 -7.38
C ARG A 224 -31.37 6.39 -7.20
N PHE A 225 -31.98 5.92 -8.29
CA PHE A 225 -33.16 5.07 -8.23
C PHE A 225 -32.86 3.77 -7.49
N GLU A 226 -31.78 3.09 -7.88
CA GLU A 226 -31.36 1.83 -7.28
C GLU A 226 -30.92 2.00 -5.82
N ALA A 227 -30.16 3.06 -5.52
CA ALA A 227 -29.75 3.40 -4.16
C ALA A 227 -30.94 3.66 -3.23
N ARG A 228 -31.98 4.35 -3.69
CA ARG A 228 -33.19 4.61 -2.88
C ARG A 228 -33.95 3.32 -2.55
N ARG A 229 -33.95 2.36 -3.48
CA ARG A 229 -34.55 1.04 -3.27
C ARG A 229 -33.69 0.20 -2.32
N GLY A 230 -32.37 0.20 -2.53
CA GLY A 230 -31.40 -0.52 -1.70
C GLY A 230 -31.36 -0.03 -0.25
N LEU A 231 -31.27 1.29 -0.02
CA LEU A 231 -31.16 1.88 1.32
C LEU A 231 -32.39 1.62 2.21
N ARG A 232 -33.57 1.42 1.61
CA ARG A 232 -34.80 1.09 2.34
C ARG A 232 -35.02 -0.41 2.51
N SER A 233 -34.15 -1.24 1.94
CA SER A 233 -34.29 -2.68 2.07
C SER A 233 -33.93 -3.15 3.48
N PRO A 234 -34.63 -4.17 4.03
CA PRO A 234 -34.25 -4.79 5.30
C PRO A 234 -32.80 -5.32 5.29
N ARG A 235 -32.31 -5.77 4.13
CA ARG A 235 -30.95 -6.28 3.95
C ARG A 235 -29.90 -5.21 4.27
N THR A 236 -30.08 -3.99 3.78
CA THR A 236 -29.16 -2.88 4.06
C THR A 236 -29.16 -2.49 5.54
N PHE A 237 -30.32 -2.59 6.22
CA PHE A 237 -30.38 -2.39 7.68
C PHE A 237 -29.56 -3.42 8.45
N VAL A 238 -29.68 -4.70 8.09
CA VAL A 238 -28.87 -5.77 8.69
C VAL A 238 -27.38 -5.54 8.42
N LEU A 239 -27.02 -5.15 7.20
CA LEU A 239 -25.63 -4.83 6.85
C LEU A 239 -25.10 -3.60 7.60
N ALA A 240 -25.91 -2.55 7.76
CA ALA A 240 -25.54 -1.37 8.52
C ALA A 240 -25.30 -1.71 10.01
N LEU A 241 -26.13 -2.58 10.60
CA LEU A 241 -25.94 -3.08 11.96
C LEU A 241 -24.65 -3.91 12.06
N PHE A 242 -24.39 -4.79 11.08
CA PHE A 242 -23.18 -5.59 11.00
C PHE A 242 -21.93 -4.69 10.89
N PHE A 243 -21.94 -3.68 10.01
CA PHE A 243 -20.86 -2.70 9.91
C PHE A 243 -20.63 -1.94 11.21
N THR A 244 -21.71 -1.52 11.86
CA THR A 244 -21.64 -0.84 13.15
C THR A 244 -20.99 -1.77 14.18
N LEU A 245 -21.46 -3.01 14.32
CA LEU A 245 -20.92 -3.94 15.30
C LEU A 245 -19.42 -4.21 15.08
N PHE A 246 -19.01 -4.50 13.85
CA PHE A 246 -17.64 -4.94 13.59
C PHE A 246 -16.65 -3.79 13.37
N ILE A 247 -16.96 -2.79 12.53
CA ILE A 247 -16.01 -1.70 12.24
C ILE A 247 -15.91 -0.76 13.44
N VAL A 248 -17.04 -0.40 14.06
CA VAL A 248 -17.03 0.51 15.22
C VAL A 248 -16.52 -0.20 16.47
N GLY A 249 -16.92 -1.47 16.67
CA GLY A 249 -16.38 -2.29 17.76
C GLY A 249 -14.87 -2.45 17.67
N MET A 250 -14.33 -2.70 16.47
CA MET A 250 -12.89 -2.81 16.28
C MET A 250 -12.19 -1.46 16.43
N GLY A 251 -12.80 -0.36 15.96
CA GLY A 251 -12.27 0.99 16.19
C GLY A 251 -12.14 1.32 17.68
N TRP A 252 -13.12 0.96 18.50
CA TRP A 252 -13.05 1.09 19.95
C TRP A 252 -11.92 0.23 20.55
N LEU A 253 -11.85 -1.05 20.17
CA LEU A 253 -10.82 -1.98 20.66
C LEU A 253 -9.40 -1.50 20.31
N LEU A 254 -9.17 -1.05 19.08
CA LEU A 254 -7.88 -0.54 18.62
C LEU A 254 -7.51 0.80 19.27
N GLY A 255 -8.49 1.60 19.68
CA GLY A 255 -8.24 2.77 20.52
C GLY A 255 -7.71 2.38 21.89
N ASP A 256 -8.33 1.38 22.54
CA ASP A 256 -7.92 0.90 23.86
C ASP A 256 -6.51 0.27 23.85
N LEU A 257 -6.23 -0.55 22.83
CA LEU A 257 -4.93 -1.23 22.64
C LEU A 257 -3.76 -0.27 22.37
N GLN A 258 -4.02 0.98 21.97
CA GLN A 258 -2.98 2.01 21.85
C GLN A 258 -2.55 2.57 23.21
N SER A 259 -3.49 2.65 24.16
CA SER A 259 -3.23 3.20 25.50
C SER A 259 -2.63 2.17 26.46
N ASP A 260 -3.00 0.89 26.31
CA ASP A 260 -2.51 -0.18 27.17
C ASP A 260 -2.16 -1.44 26.33
N PRO A 261 -0.87 -1.71 26.06
CA PRO A 261 -0.46 -2.84 25.24
C PRO A 261 -0.75 -4.17 25.95
N SER A 262 -1.97 -4.69 25.80
CA SER A 262 -2.32 -6.00 26.33
C SER A 262 -1.70 -7.12 25.45
N PRO A 263 -1.01 -8.12 26.03
CA PRO A 263 -0.34 -9.18 25.25
C PRO A 263 -1.30 -10.12 24.50
N LEU A 264 -2.61 -10.05 24.76
CA LEU A 264 -3.58 -11.06 24.32
C LEU A 264 -4.07 -10.87 22.86
N LEU A 265 -3.93 -9.66 22.29
CA LEU A 265 -4.47 -9.31 20.96
C LEU A 265 -3.41 -8.78 19.97
N GLY A 266 -2.12 -8.84 20.33
CA GLY A 266 -1.06 -8.20 19.56
C GLY A 266 -1.03 -6.69 19.84
N GLY A 267 0.12 -6.18 20.30
CA GLY A 267 0.24 -4.76 20.64
C GLY A 267 0.17 -3.88 19.40
N VAL A 268 -0.57 -2.77 19.49
CA VAL A 268 -0.51 -1.70 18.48
C VAL A 268 0.76 -0.90 18.73
N GLN A 269 1.72 -0.94 17.81
CA GLN A 269 3.01 -0.25 17.98
C GLN A 269 2.95 1.23 17.60
N SER A 270 2.04 1.61 16.69
CA SER A 270 1.82 2.99 16.25
C SER A 270 0.35 3.27 15.87
N PRO A 271 -0.10 4.55 15.86
CA PRO A 271 -1.44 4.92 15.42
C PRO A 271 -1.74 4.55 13.95
N ASP A 272 -0.71 4.55 13.11
CA ASP A 272 -0.82 4.17 11.70
C ASP A 272 -0.99 2.64 11.56
N ASP A 273 -0.37 1.83 12.43
CA ASP A 273 -0.62 0.38 12.51
C ASP A 273 -2.07 0.09 12.93
N ALA A 274 -2.59 0.86 13.90
CA ALA A 274 -3.99 0.77 14.33
C ALA A 274 -4.93 1.02 13.14
N LEU A 275 -4.64 2.06 12.36
CA LEU A 275 -5.43 2.39 11.17
C LEU A 275 -5.32 1.30 10.09
N GLY A 276 -4.13 0.72 9.90
CA GLY A 276 -3.90 -0.42 9.00
C GLY A 276 -4.74 -1.64 9.39
N GLN A 277 -4.76 -2.00 10.68
CA GLN A 277 -5.61 -3.08 11.19
C GLN A 277 -7.09 -2.77 11.01
N LEU A 278 -7.53 -1.55 11.32
CA LEU A 278 -8.91 -1.12 11.08
C LEU A 278 -9.30 -1.19 9.59
N ALA A 279 -8.36 -0.88 8.69
CA ALA A 279 -8.54 -1.03 7.25
C ALA A 279 -8.72 -2.50 6.85
N TRP A 280 -7.92 -3.43 7.39
CA TRP A 280 -8.07 -4.86 7.16
C TRP A 280 -9.45 -5.38 7.60
N PHE A 281 -9.91 -5.01 8.80
CA PHE A 281 -11.24 -5.39 9.29
C PHE A 281 -12.36 -4.80 8.43
N THR A 282 -12.23 -3.53 8.03
CA THR A 282 -13.17 -2.88 7.13
C THR A 282 -13.26 -3.62 5.80
N PHE A 283 -12.12 -4.03 5.23
CA PHE A 283 -12.07 -4.85 4.02
C PHE A 283 -12.85 -6.16 4.20
N PHE A 284 -12.55 -6.91 5.26
CA PHE A 284 -13.16 -8.22 5.50
C PHE A 284 -14.69 -8.12 5.60
N VAL A 285 -15.18 -7.15 6.37
CA VAL A 285 -16.60 -6.92 6.63
C VAL A 285 -17.34 -6.40 5.40
N THR A 286 -16.79 -5.41 4.71
CA THR A 286 -17.48 -4.75 3.58
C THR A 286 -17.43 -5.59 2.31
N SER A 287 -16.37 -6.39 2.10
CA SER A 287 -16.31 -7.34 0.98
C SER A 287 -17.41 -8.41 1.07
N LEU A 288 -17.72 -8.89 2.27
CA LEU A 288 -18.83 -9.84 2.50
C LEU A 288 -20.18 -9.19 2.19
N ALA A 289 -20.37 -7.94 2.61
CA ALA A 289 -21.58 -7.19 2.30
C ALA A 289 -21.76 -6.93 0.81
N ALA A 290 -20.66 -6.69 0.07
CA ALA A 290 -20.68 -6.52 -1.37
C ALA A 290 -21.19 -7.78 -2.08
N VAL A 291 -20.85 -8.98 -1.60
CA VAL A 291 -21.43 -10.25 -2.08
C VAL A 291 -22.94 -10.21 -1.89
N ALA A 292 -23.40 -10.03 -0.64
CA ALA A 292 -24.80 -10.14 -0.26
C ALA A 292 -25.74 -9.23 -1.07
N VAL A 293 -25.27 -8.03 -1.43
CA VAL A 293 -26.05 -7.06 -2.21
C VAL A 293 -25.98 -7.31 -3.72
N SER A 294 -24.92 -7.96 -4.20
CA SER A 294 -24.72 -8.18 -5.64
C SER A 294 -25.35 -9.47 -6.17
N LEU A 295 -25.69 -10.45 -5.30
CA LEU A 295 -26.20 -11.76 -5.68
C LEU A 295 -27.42 -11.69 -6.62
N ASP A 296 -28.43 -10.92 -6.20
CA ASP A 296 -29.71 -10.85 -6.90
C ASP A 296 -29.74 -9.75 -7.96
N ALA A 297 -28.65 -8.98 -8.10
CA ALA A 297 -28.65 -7.74 -8.86
C ALA A 297 -29.16 -7.96 -10.29
N PHE A 298 -28.54 -8.86 -11.05
CA PHE A 298 -28.96 -9.18 -12.42
C PHE A 298 -29.94 -10.35 -12.52
N VAL A 299 -29.83 -11.33 -11.62
CA VAL A 299 -30.68 -12.52 -11.65
C VAL A 299 -32.15 -12.15 -11.42
N ALA A 300 -32.45 -11.30 -10.43
CA ALA A 300 -33.84 -10.92 -10.15
C ALA A 300 -34.49 -10.12 -11.31
N GLU A 301 -33.70 -9.34 -12.05
CA GLU A 301 -34.18 -8.63 -13.24
C GLU A 301 -34.40 -9.56 -14.43
N ARG A 302 -33.58 -10.62 -14.56
CA ARG A 302 -33.75 -11.67 -15.56
C ARG A 302 -35.02 -12.47 -15.28
N ASP A 303 -35.21 -12.91 -14.04
CA ASP A 303 -36.37 -13.72 -13.62
C ASP A 303 -37.69 -12.94 -13.70
N SER A 304 -37.66 -11.63 -13.47
CA SER A 304 -38.84 -10.74 -13.59
C SER A 304 -39.14 -10.28 -15.01
N GLY A 305 -38.30 -10.64 -16.00
CA GLY A 305 -38.45 -10.19 -17.39
C GLY A 305 -38.24 -8.69 -17.61
N THR A 306 -37.78 -7.95 -16.60
CA THR A 306 -37.55 -6.49 -16.69
C THR A 306 -36.22 -6.15 -17.37
N LEU A 307 -35.32 -7.13 -17.52
CA LEU A 307 -34.05 -6.98 -18.22
C LEU A 307 -34.24 -6.54 -19.69
N THR A 308 -35.27 -7.05 -20.38
CA THR A 308 -35.58 -6.67 -21.77
C THR A 308 -36.07 -5.22 -21.88
N GLN A 309 -36.80 -4.74 -20.86
CA GLN A 309 -37.23 -3.34 -20.77
C GLN A 309 -36.05 -2.39 -20.50
N LEU A 310 -35.06 -2.83 -19.72
CA LEU A 310 -33.80 -2.10 -19.50
C LEU A 310 -32.96 -2.04 -20.77
N LEU A 311 -32.87 -3.14 -21.53
CA LEU A 311 -32.16 -3.21 -22.81
C LEU A 311 -32.83 -2.39 -23.92
N ALA A 312 -34.14 -2.14 -23.82
CA ALA A 312 -34.88 -1.31 -24.78
C ALA A 312 -34.66 0.20 -24.58
N ARG A 313 -34.04 0.63 -23.45
CA ARG A 313 -33.71 2.04 -23.23
C ARG A 313 -32.51 2.45 -24.09
N PRO A 314 -32.49 3.67 -24.65
CA PRO A 314 -31.38 4.19 -25.45
C PRO A 314 -30.20 4.60 -24.55
N LEU A 315 -29.68 3.66 -23.75
CA LEU A 315 -28.53 3.85 -22.87
C LEU A 315 -27.39 2.94 -23.29
N GLY A 316 -26.16 3.44 -23.19
CA GLY A 316 -24.98 2.60 -23.36
C GLY A 316 -24.99 1.44 -22.37
N ARG A 317 -24.57 0.27 -22.82
CA ARG A 317 -24.47 -0.93 -21.95
C ARG A 317 -23.52 -0.70 -20.78
N GLU A 318 -22.46 0.07 -20.99
CA GLU A 318 -21.54 0.50 -19.95
C GLU A 318 -22.22 1.43 -18.94
N ALA A 319 -23.06 2.36 -19.42
CA ALA A 319 -23.85 3.24 -18.56
C ALA A 319 -24.86 2.48 -17.69
N ILE A 320 -25.48 1.41 -18.21
CA ILE A 320 -26.39 0.55 -17.42
C ILE A 320 -25.61 -0.15 -16.29
N VAL A 321 -24.50 -0.82 -16.63
CA VAL A 321 -23.67 -1.53 -15.64
C VAL A 321 -23.10 -0.57 -14.60
N LEU A 322 -22.58 0.58 -15.03
CA LEU A 322 -22.04 1.62 -14.15
C LEU A 322 -23.12 2.21 -13.24
N GLY A 323 -24.31 2.52 -13.77
CA GLY A 323 -25.42 3.05 -13.00
C GLY A 323 -25.88 2.08 -11.91
N LYS A 324 -25.92 0.78 -12.24
CA LYS A 324 -26.25 -0.27 -11.29
C LYS A 324 -25.16 -0.45 -10.22
N ALA A 325 -23.89 -0.51 -10.63
CA ALA A 325 -22.77 -0.60 -9.70
C ALA A 325 -22.74 0.59 -8.72
N LEU A 326 -22.93 1.82 -9.21
CA LEU A 326 -22.99 3.02 -8.38
C LEU A 326 -24.21 3.03 -7.45
N GLY A 327 -25.35 2.50 -7.90
CA GLY A 327 -26.55 2.38 -7.07
C GLY A 327 -26.37 1.43 -5.89
N LEU A 328 -25.80 0.24 -6.15
CA LEU A 328 -25.45 -0.74 -5.11
C LEU A 328 -24.35 -0.17 -4.19
N TRP A 329 -23.35 0.50 -4.77
CA TRP A 329 -22.29 1.18 -4.03
C TRP A 329 -22.84 2.26 -3.11
N LEU A 330 -23.80 3.08 -3.53
CA LEU A 330 -24.44 4.06 -2.64
C LEU A 330 -25.24 3.37 -1.52
N SER A 331 -25.90 2.24 -1.82
CA SER A 331 -26.69 1.51 -0.83
C SER A 331 -25.85 0.91 0.30
N VAL A 332 -24.65 0.42 -0.01
CA VAL A 332 -23.76 -0.24 0.97
C VAL A 332 -22.67 0.70 1.46
N GLY A 333 -22.10 1.48 0.56
CA GLY A 333 -21.01 2.42 0.80
C GLY A 333 -21.39 3.56 1.73
N LEU A 334 -22.62 4.08 1.69
CA LEU A 334 -23.05 5.14 2.63
C LEU A 334 -23.13 4.63 4.08
N PRO A 335 -23.80 3.50 4.39
CA PRO A 335 -23.72 2.90 5.73
C PRO A 335 -22.29 2.53 6.13
N ALA A 336 -21.50 1.97 5.21
CA ALA A 336 -20.10 1.63 5.47
C ALA A 336 -19.28 2.88 5.81
N LEU A 337 -19.46 4.00 5.10
CA LEU A 337 -18.79 5.26 5.36
C LEU A 337 -19.15 5.79 6.75
N GLY A 338 -20.43 5.71 7.14
CA GLY A 338 -20.87 6.06 8.49
C GLY A 338 -20.17 5.20 9.56
N ALA A 339 -20.07 3.89 9.34
CA ALA A 339 -19.36 2.98 10.24
C ALA A 339 -17.84 3.23 10.25
N GLN A 340 -17.22 3.55 9.11
CA GLN A 340 -15.82 3.93 9.02
C GLN A 340 -15.53 5.20 9.80
N LEU A 341 -16.36 6.23 9.65
CA LEU A 341 -16.23 7.50 10.39
C LEU A 341 -16.41 7.29 11.89
N LEU A 342 -17.40 6.51 12.31
CA LEU A 342 -17.65 6.24 13.72
C LEU A 342 -16.57 5.35 14.35
N GLY A 343 -16.10 4.33 13.63
CA GLY A 343 -14.99 3.47 14.06
C GLY A 343 -13.68 4.26 14.18
N LEU A 344 -13.39 5.11 13.21
CA LEU A 344 -12.25 6.03 13.28
C LEU A 344 -12.38 6.98 14.49
N ALA A 345 -13.56 7.57 14.71
CA ALA A 345 -13.77 8.48 15.84
C ALA A 345 -13.55 7.81 17.21
N LEU A 346 -13.94 6.53 17.36
CA LEU A 346 -13.68 5.78 18.60
C LEU A 346 -12.20 5.41 18.74
N MET A 347 -11.53 5.03 17.64
CA MET A 347 -10.10 4.75 17.64
C MET A 347 -9.29 5.99 18.10
N LEU A 348 -9.63 7.16 17.55
CA LEU A 348 -9.02 8.44 17.91
C LEU A 348 -9.32 8.90 19.34
N LYS A 349 -10.41 8.42 19.94
CA LYS A 349 -10.75 8.76 21.32
C LYS A 349 -9.85 8.04 22.33
N GLY A 350 -9.43 6.82 22.00
CA GLY A 350 -8.60 5.98 22.86
C GLY A 350 -7.10 6.05 22.59
N GLY A 351 -6.67 6.58 21.44
CA GLY A 351 -5.27 6.61 21.02
C GLY A 351 -4.84 7.93 20.39
N ASP A 352 -3.60 7.95 19.87
CA ASP A 352 -3.03 9.12 19.20
C ASP A 352 -3.60 9.29 17.78
N THR A 353 -3.49 10.50 17.23
CA THR A 353 -4.02 10.80 15.89
C THR A 353 -3.10 10.28 14.78
N PRO A 354 -3.58 9.41 13.87
CA PRO A 354 -2.87 9.05 12.65
C PRO A 354 -2.67 10.26 11.73
N THR A 355 -1.80 10.10 10.75
CA THR A 355 -1.49 11.17 9.78
C THR A 355 -2.74 11.54 8.94
N ILE A 356 -2.97 12.84 8.68
CA ILE A 356 -4.18 13.30 7.94
C ILE A 356 -4.35 12.61 6.56
N PRO A 357 -3.30 12.49 5.72
CA PRO A 357 -3.36 11.68 4.51
C PRO A 357 -3.77 10.23 4.74
N ALA A 358 -3.33 9.59 5.84
CA ALA A 358 -3.69 8.23 6.21
C ALA A 358 -5.21 8.09 6.43
N VAL A 359 -5.77 9.01 7.20
CA VAL A 359 -7.21 9.09 7.46
C VAL A 359 -7.99 9.28 6.15
N ALA A 360 -7.52 10.18 5.28
CA ALA A 360 -8.12 10.37 3.96
C ALA A 360 -8.03 9.09 3.12
N GLY A 361 -6.90 8.37 3.17
CA GLY A 361 -6.71 7.08 2.51
C GLY A 361 -7.68 6.02 2.97
N TYR A 362 -7.81 5.81 4.28
CA TYR A 362 -8.76 4.88 4.86
C TYR A 362 -10.21 5.16 4.42
N LEU A 363 -10.63 6.43 4.44
CA LEU A 363 -11.99 6.80 4.05
C LEU A 363 -12.20 6.69 2.52
N LEU A 364 -11.33 7.29 1.71
CA LEU A 364 -11.52 7.36 0.26
C LEU A 364 -11.24 6.04 -0.43
N LEU A 365 -10.11 5.41 -0.12
CA LEU A 365 -9.75 4.13 -0.73
C LEU A 365 -10.66 3.00 -0.21
N GLY A 366 -11.22 3.12 1.00
CA GLY A 366 -12.22 2.17 1.49
C GLY A 366 -13.48 2.20 0.63
N GLN A 367 -13.94 3.39 0.24
CA GLN A 367 -15.07 3.53 -0.68
C GLN A 367 -14.76 3.01 -2.10
N LEU A 368 -13.54 3.25 -2.59
CA LEU A 368 -13.06 2.72 -3.86
C LEU A 368 -13.00 1.18 -3.85
N MET A 369 -12.56 0.60 -2.73
CA MET A 369 -12.49 -0.84 -2.53
C MET A 369 -13.89 -1.47 -2.57
N ILE A 370 -14.88 -0.88 -1.87
CA ILE A 370 -16.28 -1.34 -1.91
C ILE A 370 -16.81 -1.32 -3.35
N LEU A 371 -16.56 -0.24 -4.09
CA LEU A 371 -16.97 -0.14 -5.50
C LEU A 371 -16.32 -1.25 -6.35
N THR A 372 -15.03 -1.50 -6.14
CA THR A 372 -14.27 -2.52 -6.86
C THR A 372 -14.82 -3.92 -6.58
N PHE A 373 -15.13 -4.24 -5.32
CA PHE A 373 -15.75 -5.51 -4.95
C PHE A 373 -17.15 -5.65 -5.55
N ILE A 374 -17.96 -4.61 -5.55
CA ILE A 374 -19.28 -4.65 -6.20
C ILE A 374 -19.13 -4.92 -7.70
N LEU A 375 -18.23 -4.21 -8.40
CA LEU A 375 -17.99 -4.46 -9.83
C LEU A 375 -17.49 -5.88 -10.10
N LEU A 376 -16.61 -6.40 -9.25
CA LEU A 376 -16.14 -7.78 -9.32
C LEU A 376 -17.30 -8.77 -9.15
N GLN A 377 -18.11 -8.59 -8.10
CA GLN A 377 -19.28 -9.43 -7.82
C GLN A 377 -20.32 -9.37 -8.95
N LEU A 378 -20.54 -8.20 -9.55
CA LEU A 378 -21.41 -8.06 -10.72
C LEU A 378 -20.92 -8.85 -11.93
N CYS A 379 -19.61 -9.00 -12.14
CA CYS A 379 -19.09 -9.86 -13.19
C CYS A 379 -19.57 -11.30 -12.99
N PHE A 380 -19.43 -11.85 -11.78
CA PHE A 380 -19.85 -13.22 -11.48
C PHE A 380 -21.38 -13.39 -11.45
N ALA A 381 -22.12 -12.37 -11.01
CA ALA A 381 -23.58 -12.36 -11.09
C ALA A 381 -24.09 -12.38 -12.54
N LEU A 382 -23.35 -11.79 -13.48
CA LEU A 382 -23.66 -11.86 -14.92
C LEU A 382 -23.34 -13.23 -15.53
N LEU A 383 -22.34 -13.95 -15.04
CA LEU A 383 -22.04 -15.32 -15.49
C LEU A 383 -23.08 -16.33 -15.00
N ALA A 384 -23.66 -16.09 -13.83
CA ALA A 384 -24.63 -16.99 -13.23
C ALA A 384 -25.96 -17.02 -14.01
N ARG A 385 -26.49 -18.22 -14.20
CA ARG A 385 -27.79 -18.44 -14.85
C ARG A 385 -28.95 -18.40 -13.85
N THR A 386 -28.70 -18.89 -12.64
CA THR A 386 -29.68 -18.97 -11.55
C THR A 386 -29.24 -18.17 -10.32
N GLY A 387 -30.18 -17.84 -9.43
CA GLY A 387 -29.85 -17.14 -8.19
C GLY A 387 -28.94 -17.94 -7.26
N ALA A 388 -29.11 -19.27 -7.25
CA ALA A 388 -28.24 -20.17 -6.52
C ALA A 388 -26.80 -20.17 -7.06
N GLU A 389 -26.61 -20.20 -8.39
CA GLU A 389 -25.29 -20.08 -9.00
C GLU A 389 -24.64 -18.73 -8.68
N ALA A 390 -25.40 -17.63 -8.72
CA ALA A 390 -24.89 -16.30 -8.38
C ALA A 390 -24.41 -16.25 -6.91
N ALA A 391 -25.18 -16.85 -6.00
CA ALA A 391 -24.80 -17.00 -4.60
C ALA A 391 -23.50 -17.79 -4.42
N VAL A 392 -23.39 -18.94 -5.10
CA VAL A 392 -22.20 -19.80 -5.03
C VAL A 392 -20.97 -19.10 -5.61
N TYR A 393 -21.07 -18.47 -6.78
CA TYR A 393 -19.95 -17.76 -7.40
C TYR A 393 -19.51 -16.56 -6.57
N GLY A 394 -20.47 -15.77 -6.06
CA GLY A 394 -20.15 -14.62 -5.23
C GLY A 394 -19.45 -15.01 -3.94
N LEU A 395 -19.94 -16.06 -3.27
CA LEU A 395 -19.30 -16.61 -2.07
C LEU A 395 -17.93 -17.22 -2.36
N ALA A 396 -17.76 -17.94 -3.47
CA ALA A 396 -16.48 -18.53 -3.85
C ALA A 396 -15.41 -17.46 -4.11
N VAL A 397 -15.78 -16.35 -4.77
CA VAL A 397 -14.87 -15.22 -5.02
C VAL A 397 -14.50 -14.53 -3.72
N TRP A 398 -15.46 -14.35 -2.81
CA TRP A 398 -15.17 -13.79 -1.49
C TRP A 398 -14.26 -14.70 -0.67
N LEU A 399 -14.52 -16.01 -0.63
CA LEU A 399 -13.63 -16.99 0.02
C LEU A 399 -12.23 -16.94 -0.59
N LEU A 400 -12.13 -16.88 -1.93
CA LEU A 400 -10.86 -16.79 -2.62
C LEU A 400 -10.09 -15.54 -2.21
N MET A 401 -10.71 -14.36 -2.26
CA MET A 401 -10.05 -13.08 -2.00
C MET A 401 -9.83 -12.79 -0.51
N GLY A 402 -10.74 -13.22 0.36
CA GLY A 402 -10.72 -12.91 1.79
C GLY A 402 -9.94 -13.92 2.63
N LEU A 403 -10.05 -15.23 2.31
CA LEU A 403 -9.55 -16.30 3.18
C LEU A 403 -8.48 -17.18 2.51
N VAL A 404 -8.67 -17.54 1.24
CA VAL A 404 -7.72 -18.41 0.53
C VAL A 404 -6.50 -17.63 0.07
N TRP A 405 -6.64 -16.35 -0.33
CA TRP A 405 -5.54 -15.53 -0.80
C TRP A 405 -4.38 -15.38 0.22
N PRO A 406 -4.63 -15.09 1.51
CA PRO A 406 -3.59 -15.12 2.53
C PRO A 406 -2.86 -16.49 2.61
N LEU A 407 -3.59 -17.59 2.47
CA LEU A 407 -3.01 -18.94 2.47
C LEU A 407 -2.13 -19.19 1.25
N LEU A 408 -2.42 -18.55 0.11
CA LEU A 408 -1.56 -18.61 -1.06
C LEU A 408 -0.22 -17.91 -0.83
N PHE A 409 -0.16 -16.83 -0.02
CA PHE A 409 1.12 -16.22 0.34
C PHE A 409 2.02 -17.20 1.09
N LEU A 410 1.46 -17.87 2.10
CA LEU A 410 2.14 -18.91 2.87
C LEU A 410 2.59 -20.07 1.97
N GLY A 411 1.70 -20.56 1.11
CA GLY A 411 2.01 -21.66 0.19
C GLY A 411 3.10 -21.33 -0.82
N VAL A 412 3.08 -20.13 -1.39
CA VAL A 412 4.11 -19.66 -2.34
C VAL A 412 5.43 -19.37 -1.62
N GLY A 413 5.38 -18.78 -0.42
CA GLY A 413 6.57 -18.57 0.42
C GLY A 413 7.28 -19.88 0.72
N TYR A 414 6.53 -20.89 1.18
CA TYR A 414 7.05 -22.23 1.41
C TYR A 414 7.64 -22.87 0.14
N ALA A 415 6.94 -22.76 -1.00
CA ALA A 415 7.42 -23.30 -2.28
C ALA A 415 8.72 -22.64 -2.77
N LEU A 416 8.97 -21.38 -2.39
CA LEU A 416 10.19 -20.64 -2.72
C LEU A 416 11.32 -20.85 -1.70
N GLY A 417 11.14 -21.77 -0.75
CA GLY A 417 12.14 -22.16 0.24
C GLY A 417 12.27 -21.22 1.43
N ILE A 418 11.24 -20.39 1.69
CA ILE A 418 11.17 -19.55 2.89
C ILE A 418 10.59 -20.39 4.02
N ASP A 419 11.26 -20.38 5.19
CA ASP A 419 10.79 -21.10 6.36
C ASP A 419 9.66 -20.33 7.06
N VAL A 420 8.44 -20.55 6.57
CA VAL A 420 7.20 -19.98 7.13
C VAL A 420 6.79 -20.60 8.47
N THR A 421 7.57 -21.53 9.03
CA THR A 421 7.30 -22.15 10.33
C THR A 421 8.13 -21.56 11.47
N THR A 422 9.19 -20.82 11.14
CA THR A 422 10.05 -20.17 12.13
C THR A 422 9.43 -18.87 12.62
N ALA A 423 9.54 -18.59 13.93
CA ALA A 423 9.06 -17.35 14.52
C ALA A 423 9.76 -16.13 13.87
N GLY A 424 8.98 -15.16 13.41
CA GLY A 424 9.49 -13.96 12.73
C GLY A 424 9.58 -14.05 11.20
N PHE A 425 9.10 -15.15 10.57
CA PHE A 425 9.07 -15.26 9.10
C PHE A 425 8.30 -14.12 8.41
N GLU A 426 7.33 -13.52 9.10
CA GLU A 426 6.56 -12.37 8.60
C GLU A 426 7.45 -11.14 8.38
N GLN A 427 8.63 -11.08 8.99
CA GLN A 427 9.60 -10.00 8.83
C GLN A 427 10.70 -10.33 7.80
N ASP A 428 10.67 -11.52 7.18
CA ASP A 428 11.63 -11.88 6.13
C ASP A 428 11.38 -11.03 4.87
N PRO A 429 12.39 -10.29 4.37
CA PRO A 429 12.25 -9.47 3.17
C PRO A 429 11.74 -10.21 1.94
N ARG A 430 12.11 -11.49 1.82
CA ARG A 430 11.69 -12.34 0.69
C ARG A 430 10.22 -12.72 0.80
N TYR A 431 9.70 -12.88 2.01
CA TYR A 431 8.30 -13.24 2.25
C TYR A 431 7.39 -12.05 1.97
N GLN A 432 7.71 -10.90 2.52
CA GLN A 432 6.99 -9.65 2.29
C GLN A 432 6.99 -9.24 0.81
N ALA A 433 8.08 -9.48 0.08
CA ALA A 433 8.13 -9.30 -1.37
C ALA A 433 7.11 -10.15 -2.15
N ILE A 434 6.84 -11.37 -1.67
CA ILE A 434 5.82 -12.24 -2.25
C ILE A 434 4.44 -11.68 -1.91
N VAL A 435 4.21 -11.31 -0.65
CA VAL A 435 2.95 -10.76 -0.15
C VAL A 435 2.57 -9.49 -0.92
N SER A 436 3.50 -8.57 -1.11
CA SER A 436 3.24 -7.29 -1.80
C SER A 436 2.93 -7.50 -3.28
N ARG A 437 3.71 -8.32 -3.98
CA ARG A 437 3.51 -8.61 -5.42
C ARG A 437 2.22 -9.36 -5.69
N MET A 438 1.93 -10.39 -4.90
CA MET A 438 0.67 -11.12 -5.00
C MET A 438 -0.51 -10.28 -4.49
N GLY A 439 -0.26 -9.38 -3.53
CA GLY A 439 -1.24 -8.43 -3.00
C GLY A 439 -1.79 -7.47 -4.04
N LEU A 440 -1.01 -7.13 -5.09
CA LEU A 440 -1.49 -6.30 -6.21
C LEU A 440 -2.68 -6.94 -6.95
N PHE A 441 -2.78 -8.28 -6.93
CA PHE A 441 -3.86 -9.03 -7.56
C PHE A 441 -5.05 -9.30 -6.62
N ASN A 442 -5.06 -8.72 -5.43
CA ASN A 442 -6.18 -8.79 -4.51
C ASN A 442 -6.62 -7.38 -4.13
N PRO A 443 -7.84 -6.93 -4.51
CA PRO A 443 -8.30 -5.58 -4.25
C PRO A 443 -8.36 -5.22 -2.75
N GLY A 444 -8.52 -6.22 -1.86
CA GLY A 444 -8.51 -6.02 -0.42
C GLY A 444 -7.13 -5.70 0.14
N TYR A 445 -6.10 -6.44 -0.30
CA TYR A 445 -4.70 -6.15 0.06
C TYR A 445 -4.19 -4.89 -0.59
N LEU A 446 -4.55 -4.67 -1.85
CA LEU A 446 -4.20 -3.47 -2.59
C LEU A 446 -4.72 -2.19 -1.94
N TYR A 447 -5.96 -2.22 -1.43
CA TYR A 447 -6.51 -1.12 -0.63
C TYR A 447 -5.67 -0.84 0.62
N GLN A 448 -5.30 -1.88 1.37
CA GLN A 448 -4.47 -1.72 2.57
C GLN A 448 -3.09 -1.16 2.25
N MET A 449 -2.43 -1.65 1.19
CA MET A 449 -1.19 -1.05 0.69
C MET A 449 -1.41 0.41 0.30
N GLY A 450 -2.55 0.75 -0.31
CA GLY A 450 -2.91 2.14 -0.62
C GLY A 450 -3.10 3.04 0.62
N VAL A 451 -3.67 2.51 1.70
CA VAL A 451 -3.71 3.22 2.99
C VAL A 451 -2.28 3.39 3.52
N GLY A 452 -1.45 2.35 3.43
CA GLY A 452 -0.02 2.40 3.77
C GLY A 452 0.78 3.44 2.98
N VAL A 453 0.47 3.62 1.70
CA VAL A 453 1.05 4.68 0.85
C VAL A 453 0.70 6.08 1.36
N LEU A 454 -0.45 6.22 2.01
CA LEU A 454 -0.94 7.48 2.52
C LEU A 454 -0.62 7.67 4.02
N THR A 455 -0.30 6.61 4.77
CA THR A 455 0.22 6.72 6.15
C THR A 455 1.63 7.26 6.14
N ASN A 456 2.49 6.65 5.32
CA ASN A 456 3.86 7.07 5.15
C ASN A 456 3.85 8.29 4.22
N ARG A 457 4.58 9.35 4.57
CA ARG A 457 4.48 10.64 3.85
C ARG A 457 5.00 10.55 2.40
N THR A 458 5.34 9.38 1.89
CA THR A 458 6.13 9.18 0.66
C THR A 458 5.40 8.24 -0.30
N LEU A 459 5.44 8.54 -1.60
CA LEU A 459 4.91 7.64 -2.65
C LEU A 459 5.99 6.70 -3.19
N ALA A 460 7.25 6.97 -2.84
CA ALA A 460 8.39 6.08 -3.00
C ALA A 460 8.56 5.28 -1.70
N ILE A 461 7.53 4.50 -1.35
CA ILE A 461 7.66 3.40 -0.40
C ILE A 461 7.91 2.19 -1.27
N ASP A 462 8.89 1.40 -0.89
CA ASP A 462 9.01 0.05 -1.38
C ASP A 462 8.32 -0.87 -0.37
N PHE A 463 7.21 -1.50 -0.77
CA PHE A 463 6.64 -2.62 -0.03
C PHE A 463 7.45 -3.88 -0.39
N GLU A 464 8.76 -3.80 -0.19
CA GLU A 464 9.69 -4.91 -0.35
C GLU A 464 9.64 -5.53 -1.76
N GLY A 465 9.76 -4.71 -2.79
CA GLY A 465 9.70 -5.12 -4.20
C GLY A 465 8.40 -4.75 -4.91
N VAL A 466 7.55 -3.94 -4.28
CA VAL A 466 6.42 -3.24 -4.92
C VAL A 466 6.46 -1.76 -4.57
N SER A 467 6.75 -0.97 -5.58
CA SER A 467 6.73 0.48 -5.50
C SER A 467 5.32 1.06 -5.33
N GLY A 468 5.20 2.20 -4.64
CA GLY A 468 3.92 2.92 -4.52
C GLY A 468 3.25 3.29 -5.86
N TRP A 469 4.00 3.40 -6.98
CA TRP A 469 3.39 3.61 -8.30
C TRP A 469 2.61 2.39 -8.78
N GLN A 470 3.10 1.17 -8.51
CA GLN A 470 2.39 -0.06 -8.87
C GLN A 470 1.09 -0.17 -8.09
N VAL A 471 1.12 0.20 -6.80
CA VAL A 471 -0.07 0.23 -5.94
C VAL A 471 -1.10 1.23 -6.48
N THR A 472 -0.70 2.47 -6.74
CA THR A 472 -1.63 3.50 -7.24
C THR A 472 -2.18 3.18 -8.64
N ALA A 473 -1.35 2.65 -9.54
CA ALA A 473 -1.80 2.19 -10.85
C ALA A 473 -2.79 1.02 -10.73
N ALA A 474 -2.49 0.04 -9.89
CA ALA A 474 -3.39 -1.08 -9.66
C ALA A 474 -4.73 -0.62 -9.04
N LEU A 475 -4.72 0.34 -8.11
CA LEU A 475 -5.93 0.89 -7.49
C LEU A 475 -6.87 1.51 -8.53
N ALA A 476 -6.32 2.13 -9.59
CA ALA A 476 -7.11 2.65 -10.69
C ALA A 476 -7.52 1.56 -11.70
N LEU A 477 -6.64 0.62 -12.00
CA LEU A 477 -6.88 -0.43 -13.01
C LEU A 477 -7.95 -1.42 -12.59
N TRP A 478 -7.98 -1.83 -11.32
CA TRP A 478 -8.95 -2.80 -10.80
C TRP A 478 -10.41 -2.47 -11.10
N PRO A 479 -10.96 -1.31 -10.67
CA PRO A 479 -12.35 -0.96 -10.96
C PRO A 479 -12.61 -0.82 -12.47
N LEU A 480 -11.66 -0.30 -13.24
CA LEU A 480 -11.79 -0.14 -14.69
C LEU A 480 -11.84 -1.50 -15.41
N LEU A 481 -11.00 -2.45 -15.01
CA LEU A 481 -10.97 -3.80 -15.55
C LEU A 481 -12.27 -4.54 -15.23
N CYS A 482 -12.74 -4.48 -13.99
CA CYS A 482 -14.01 -5.08 -13.60
C CYS A 482 -15.20 -4.46 -14.35
N LEU A 483 -15.23 -3.13 -14.51
CA LEU A 483 -16.29 -2.45 -15.27
C LEU A 483 -16.29 -2.87 -16.74
N ARG A 484 -15.12 -2.96 -17.38
CA ARG A 484 -15.01 -3.41 -18.78
C ARG A 484 -15.40 -4.87 -18.93
N LEU A 485 -14.98 -5.74 -18.02
CA LEU A 485 -15.34 -7.15 -18.02
C LEU A 485 -16.84 -7.34 -17.85
N ALA A 486 -17.46 -6.67 -16.86
CA ALA A 486 -18.90 -6.69 -16.65
C ALA A 486 -19.67 -6.18 -17.89
N THR A 487 -19.20 -5.09 -18.50
CA THR A 487 -19.81 -4.55 -19.73
C THR A 487 -19.71 -5.53 -20.91
N TRP A 488 -18.58 -6.23 -21.03
CA TRP A 488 -18.38 -7.24 -22.07
C TRP A 488 -19.26 -8.48 -21.86
N LEU A 489 -19.38 -8.95 -20.61
CA LEU A 489 -20.29 -10.04 -20.24
C LEU A 489 -21.75 -9.67 -20.53
N PHE A 490 -22.16 -8.47 -20.12
CA PHE A 490 -23.51 -7.96 -20.36
C PHE A 490 -23.84 -7.84 -21.86
N ARG A 491 -22.85 -7.51 -22.71
CA ARG A 491 -23.00 -7.50 -24.17
C ARG A 491 -23.26 -8.87 -24.77
N ARG A 492 -22.70 -9.93 -24.17
CA ARG A 492 -22.89 -11.31 -24.64
C ARG A 492 -24.27 -11.83 -24.31
N GLU A 493 -24.79 -11.50 -23.13
CA GLU A 493 -26.12 -11.93 -22.67
C GLU A 493 -27.27 -11.35 -23.52
N ALA A 494 -27.05 -10.18 -24.14
CA ALA A 494 -28.04 -9.52 -24.99
C ALA A 494 -28.04 -9.99 -26.46
N ARG A 495 -27.17 -10.94 -26.84
CA ARG A 495 -27.14 -11.59 -28.16
C ARG A 495 -27.78 -12.95 -28.05
#